data_AF-A0A519XUH3-F1
#
_entry.id   AF-A0A519XUH3-F1
#
_cell.length_a   1.000
_cell.length_b   1.000
_cell.length_c   1.000
_cell.angle_alpha   90.00
_cell.angle_beta   90.00
_cell.angle_gamma   90.00
#
_symmetry.space_group_name_H-M   'P 1'
#
loop_
_entity.id
_entity.type
_entity.pdbx_description
1 polymer ?
#
loop_
_entity_poly.entity_id
_entity_poly.type
_entity_poly.pdbx_seq_one_letter_code
_entity_poly.pdbx_strand_id
1 'polypeptide(L)'
;VGYTDFDLNPQGVKEIELIKRWRLEPKPQDLAKYKRGELVEPIKPIIFYIDPATPKKWIPYLKAGVDDWAKAFEKAGFKNAVMAKEAPSFKQDSTWSIDDARHSAIVYKPSEIANASGPSISDPRSGEIMESHINWFHNVQKLVHDWYMIQTAAVDTRARKMTFSDELMGDLIRFVSSHEVGHTLGLRHNYGSSSTVPTELLRDKKWVEANGHTPSIMDYARFNYVAQPEDKISPKGLYPRIGDYDKWAIEWGYKYFPETKNAEQEVPILNKMTIESAKNRRLWFGTETNPDDPHSQNEDLSDNAMKASTYGIKNLKVILTNLPEWTKEPADGYANLENMYGQLTTQFGRYMGHVAKNIGGIYENPKTVEQAGSVYERTPAATQKEAMTFLDTQLFKTPTWLLNKPILDNISQDGLEVVGRLQNTTINRILSTSTLTKLISAEALDGASAYKITDLFADLNGSIFSELKANQPIDVYRRNLQKLYVDKL
;
A
#
# COMPACT_ATOMS: atom_id res chain seq x y z
N VAL A 1 4.12 20.46 -3.46
CA VAL A 1 3.74 21.74 -2.80
C VAL A 1 3.92 22.83 -3.84
N GLY A 2 3.30 23.99 -3.73
CA GLY A 2 3.44 24.99 -4.79
C GLY A 2 2.94 26.36 -4.41
N TYR A 3 3.09 27.27 -5.35
CA TYR A 3 2.55 28.63 -5.29
C TYR A 3 2.10 29.07 -6.67
N THR A 4 1.27 30.10 -6.68
CA THR A 4 0.75 30.71 -7.89
C THR A 4 1.60 31.93 -8.23
N ASP A 5 2.21 31.91 -9.41
CA ASP A 5 3.01 33.01 -9.94
C ASP A 5 2.20 33.79 -10.99
N PHE A 6 2.01 35.08 -10.75
CA PHE A 6 1.23 35.97 -11.61
C PHE A 6 2.08 36.73 -12.63
N ASP A 7 3.41 36.65 -12.55
CA ASP A 7 4.35 37.39 -13.40
C ASP A 7 4.92 36.52 -14.53
N LEU A 8 5.09 35.21 -14.29
CA LEU A 8 5.70 34.28 -15.25
C LEU A 8 4.84 34.00 -16.49
N ASN A 9 3.54 34.32 -16.47
CA ASN A 9 2.65 34.14 -17.60
C ASN A 9 2.02 35.49 -18.01
N PRO A 10 2.53 36.17 -19.05
CA PRO A 10 2.02 37.49 -19.46
C PRO A 10 0.59 37.47 -20.01
N GLN A 11 -0.01 36.29 -20.18
CA GLN A 11 -1.39 36.11 -20.66
C GLN A 11 -2.25 35.27 -19.70
N GLY A 12 -1.82 35.09 -18.45
CA GLY A 12 -2.57 34.30 -17.48
C GLY A 12 -1.85 34.19 -16.15
N VAL A 13 -2.04 33.06 -15.49
CA VAL A 13 -1.39 32.73 -14.22
C VAL A 13 -0.62 31.43 -14.40
N LYS A 14 0.52 31.28 -13.71
CA LYS A 14 1.31 30.05 -13.75
C LYS A 14 1.35 29.42 -12.37
N GLU A 15 0.86 28.19 -12.24
CA GLU A 15 1.06 27.39 -11.03
C GLU A 15 2.44 26.74 -11.07
N ILE A 16 3.21 26.91 -9.99
CA ILE A 16 4.52 26.30 -9.82
C ILE A 16 4.40 25.18 -8.79
N GLU A 17 4.71 23.97 -9.22
CA GLU A 17 4.78 22.79 -8.37
C GLU A 17 6.23 22.44 -8.05
N LEU A 18 6.51 22.26 -6.77
CA LEU A 18 7.80 21.90 -6.21
C LEU A 18 7.69 20.59 -5.44
N ILE A 19 8.76 19.81 -5.55
CA ILE A 19 8.96 18.62 -4.73
C ILE A 19 9.15 19.03 -3.27
N LYS A 20 8.65 18.23 -2.33
CA LYS A 20 8.96 18.42 -0.91
C LYS A 20 10.23 17.66 -0.59
N ARG A 21 11.28 18.32 -0.08
CA ARG A 21 12.50 17.64 0.35
C ARG A 21 13.23 18.41 1.46
N TRP A 22 13.97 17.70 2.29
CA TRP A 22 14.94 18.35 3.18
C TRP A 22 16.11 18.92 2.37
N ARG A 23 16.68 20.03 2.82
CA ARG A 23 17.87 20.60 2.19
C ARG A 23 19.13 19.82 2.59
N LEU A 24 19.63 18.99 1.67
CA LEU A 24 20.88 18.27 1.81
C LEU A 24 21.95 18.81 0.86
N GLU A 25 23.04 19.29 1.43
CA GLU A 25 24.19 19.83 0.69
C GLU A 25 25.48 19.24 1.26
N PRO A 26 26.48 18.88 0.42
CA PRO A 26 27.79 18.49 0.89
C PRO A 26 28.47 19.63 1.66
N LYS A 27 29.25 19.29 2.68
CA LYS A 27 30.14 20.27 3.33
C LYS A 27 31.14 20.83 2.28
N PRO A 28 31.48 22.13 2.27
CA PRO A 28 32.36 22.72 1.26
C PRO A 28 33.69 21.96 1.07
N GLN A 29 34.30 21.50 2.16
CA GLN A 29 35.54 20.72 2.14
C GLN A 29 35.41 19.32 1.51
N ASP A 30 34.20 18.77 1.45
CA ASP A 30 33.94 17.43 0.93
C ASP A 30 33.36 17.45 -0.50
N LEU A 31 33.14 18.64 -1.09
CA LEU A 31 32.57 18.77 -2.43
C LEU A 31 33.41 18.06 -3.51
N ALA A 32 34.73 18.08 -3.38
CA ALA A 32 35.63 17.37 -4.30
C ALA A 32 35.48 15.84 -4.18
N LYS A 33 35.22 15.32 -2.97
CA LYS A 33 34.95 13.90 -2.74
C LYS A 33 33.59 13.51 -3.32
N TYR A 34 32.57 14.33 -3.07
CA TYR A 34 31.22 14.14 -3.62
C TYR A 34 31.24 14.07 -5.14
N LYS A 35 31.95 14.99 -5.81
CA LYS A 35 32.12 14.99 -7.27
C LYS A 35 32.82 13.75 -7.83
N ARG A 36 33.61 13.04 -7.01
CA ARG A 36 34.23 11.75 -7.37
C ARG A 36 33.32 10.54 -7.09
N GLY A 37 32.11 10.76 -6.57
CA GLY A 37 31.17 9.71 -6.19
C GLY A 37 31.45 9.09 -4.82
N GLU A 38 32.33 9.69 -4.00
CA GLU A 38 32.54 9.25 -2.62
C GLU A 38 31.39 9.72 -1.72
N LEU A 39 30.98 8.87 -0.78
CA LEU A 39 29.95 9.21 0.20
C LEU A 39 30.44 10.28 1.18
N VAL A 40 29.68 11.38 1.27
CA VAL A 40 29.97 12.51 2.17
C VAL A 40 28.87 12.67 3.21
N GLU A 41 29.11 13.46 4.25
CA GLU A 41 28.05 13.85 5.19
C GLU A 41 27.43 15.18 4.73
N PRO A 42 26.10 15.33 4.85
CA PRO A 42 25.48 16.62 4.58
C PRO A 42 25.86 17.66 5.65
N ILE A 43 25.71 18.94 5.31
CA ILE A 43 25.87 20.05 6.27
C ILE A 43 24.86 19.90 7.42
N LYS A 44 23.60 19.59 7.10
CA LYS A 44 22.52 19.36 8.06
C LYS A 44 21.95 17.95 7.85
N PRO A 45 22.25 16.99 8.73
CA PRO A 45 21.57 15.69 8.70
C PRO A 45 20.13 15.82 9.19
N ILE A 46 19.26 14.96 8.68
CA ILE A 46 17.86 14.81 9.10
C ILE A 46 17.85 13.95 10.36
N ILE A 47 17.41 14.52 11.48
CA ILE A 47 17.40 13.83 12.78
C ILE A 47 15.96 13.73 13.26
N PHE A 48 15.50 12.50 13.49
CA PHE A 48 14.24 12.23 14.19
C PHE A 48 14.51 11.86 15.64
N TYR A 49 14.03 12.67 16.57
CA TYR A 49 14.08 12.36 17.99
C TYR A 49 12.93 11.41 18.40
N ILE A 50 13.23 10.42 19.23
CA ILE A 50 12.21 9.56 19.83
C ILE A 50 11.70 10.22 21.11
N ASP A 51 10.37 10.39 21.19
CA ASP A 51 9.69 10.91 22.36
C ASP A 51 10.03 10.07 23.62
N PRO A 52 10.48 10.69 24.73
CA PRO A 52 10.75 10.00 25.99
C PRO A 52 9.57 9.17 26.54
N ALA A 53 8.33 9.53 26.19
CA ALA A 53 7.12 8.80 26.59
C ALA A 53 6.94 7.46 25.84
N THR A 54 7.72 7.23 24.79
CA THR A 54 7.70 5.97 24.04
C THR A 54 8.10 4.79 24.94
N PRO A 55 7.32 3.69 24.98
CA PRO A 55 7.71 2.48 25.70
C PRO A 55 9.11 2.01 25.30
N LYS A 56 9.99 1.84 26.29
CA LYS A 56 11.43 1.61 26.06
C LYS A 56 11.75 0.42 25.14
N LYS A 57 10.92 -0.63 25.19
CA LYS A 57 11.07 -1.81 24.32
C LYS A 57 10.88 -1.52 22.83
N TRP A 58 10.14 -0.47 22.46
CA TRP A 58 9.86 -0.11 21.07
C TRP A 58 10.86 0.88 20.47
N ILE A 59 11.61 1.59 21.32
CA ILE A 59 12.61 2.59 20.88
C ILE A 59 13.61 2.00 19.87
N PRO A 60 14.21 0.80 20.07
CA PRO A 60 15.15 0.26 19.09
C PRO A 60 14.55 0.04 17.71
N TYR A 61 13.28 -0.37 17.64
CA TYR A 61 12.58 -0.65 16.37
C TYR A 61 12.16 0.61 15.63
N LEU A 62 11.69 1.64 16.34
CA LEU A 62 11.41 2.95 15.75
C LEU A 62 12.68 3.59 15.20
N LYS A 63 13.80 3.52 15.95
CA LYS A 63 15.10 4.01 15.48
C LYS A 63 15.54 3.27 14.22
N ALA A 64 15.44 1.94 14.23
CA ALA A 64 15.79 1.13 13.07
C ALA A 64 14.95 1.48 11.83
N GLY A 65 13.67 1.84 11.98
CA GLY A 65 12.83 2.23 10.85
C GLY A 65 13.23 3.57 10.22
N VAL A 66 13.76 4.51 11.01
CA VAL A 66 14.37 5.73 10.48
C VAL A 66 15.70 5.40 9.78
N ASP A 67 16.54 4.61 10.45
CA ASP A 67 17.89 4.29 9.98
C ASP A 67 17.89 3.41 8.72
N ASP A 68 16.79 2.70 8.44
CA ASP A 68 16.62 1.91 7.20
C ASP A 68 16.77 2.75 5.93
N TRP A 69 16.40 4.04 5.99
CA TRP A 69 16.53 4.97 4.87
C TRP A 69 17.98 5.36 4.56
N ALA A 70 18.95 5.11 5.44
CA ALA A 70 20.34 5.49 5.23
C ALA A 70 20.90 4.96 3.89
N LYS A 71 20.61 3.70 3.54
CA LYS A 71 21.06 3.09 2.27
C LYS A 71 20.45 3.74 1.03
N ALA A 72 19.26 4.32 1.13
CA ALA A 72 18.66 5.08 0.03
C ALA A 72 19.41 6.42 -0.16
N PHE A 73 19.77 7.10 0.93
CA PHE A 73 20.56 8.34 0.87
C PHE A 73 21.99 8.13 0.37
N GLU A 74 22.57 6.94 0.57
CA GLU A 74 23.86 6.60 -0.03
C GLU A 74 23.81 6.68 -1.57
N LYS A 75 22.66 6.38 -2.19
CA LYS A 75 22.47 6.57 -3.65
C LYS A 75 22.46 8.04 -4.07
N ALA A 76 22.00 8.93 -3.20
CA ALA A 76 22.13 10.38 -3.38
C ALA A 76 23.55 10.91 -3.08
N GLY A 77 24.48 10.05 -2.64
CA GLY A 77 25.87 10.38 -2.32
C GLY A 77 26.10 10.79 -0.86
N PHE A 78 25.13 10.57 0.02
CA PHE A 78 25.23 10.95 1.43
C PHE A 78 25.23 9.75 2.38
N LYS A 79 26.19 9.72 3.30
CA LYS A 79 26.16 8.87 4.49
C LYS A 79 25.72 9.69 5.71
N ASN A 80 25.16 9.03 6.72
CA ASN A 80 24.66 9.70 7.94
C ASN A 80 23.66 10.84 7.63
N ALA A 81 22.90 10.72 6.53
CA ALA A 81 21.99 11.77 6.07
C ALA A 81 20.69 11.81 6.87
N VAL A 82 20.23 10.64 7.30
CA VAL A 82 19.01 10.45 8.08
C VAL A 82 19.33 9.51 9.23
N MET A 83 18.88 9.84 10.44
CA MET A 83 19.10 9.02 11.63
C MET A 83 18.09 9.30 12.73
N ALA A 84 17.86 8.31 13.59
CA ALA A 84 17.10 8.51 14.81
C ALA A 84 17.98 8.70 16.05
N LYS A 85 17.54 9.57 16.97
CA LYS A 85 18.18 9.78 18.28
C LYS A 85 17.13 9.72 19.38
N GLU A 86 17.54 9.35 20.59
CA GLU A 86 16.67 9.59 21.74
C GLU A 86 16.69 11.09 22.05
N ALA A 87 15.53 11.63 22.42
CA ALA A 87 15.44 13.00 22.92
C ALA A 87 16.41 13.19 24.12
N PRO A 88 17.15 14.31 24.18
CA PRO A 88 17.95 14.67 25.34
C PRO A 88 17.11 14.64 26.61
N SER A 89 17.66 14.06 27.68
CA SER A 89 17.07 14.21 29.01
C SER A 89 17.25 15.65 29.51
N PHE A 90 16.39 16.06 30.45
CA PHE A 90 16.50 17.36 31.11
C PHE A 90 17.89 17.65 31.68
N LYS A 91 18.63 16.61 32.11
CA LYS A 91 20.01 16.76 32.62
C LYS A 91 21.04 17.01 31.51
N GLN A 92 20.78 16.52 30.29
CA GLN A 92 21.65 16.71 29.13
C GLN A 92 21.41 18.08 28.49
N ASP A 93 20.15 18.49 28.40
CA ASP A 93 19.76 19.81 27.91
C ASP A 93 18.39 20.20 28.51
N SER A 94 18.40 21.14 29.46
CA SER A 94 17.17 21.61 30.12
C SER A 94 16.34 22.55 29.23
N THR A 95 16.89 23.00 28.10
CA THR A 95 16.23 23.89 27.14
C THR A 95 15.63 23.14 25.95
N TRP A 96 15.97 21.85 25.82
CA TRP A 96 15.43 21.02 24.75
C TRP A 96 13.93 20.77 24.94
N SER A 97 13.17 20.97 23.87
CA SER A 97 11.75 20.63 23.81
C SER A 97 11.47 19.83 22.53
N ILE A 98 10.56 18.86 22.65
CA ILE A 98 10.03 18.11 21.51
C ILE A 98 9.15 18.99 20.61
N ASP A 99 8.56 20.04 21.19
CA ASP A 99 7.70 21.00 20.49
C ASP A 99 8.49 22.14 19.83
N ASP A 100 9.82 22.11 19.91
CA ASP A 100 10.67 23.07 19.22
C ASP A 100 10.70 22.76 17.71
N ALA A 101 10.30 23.72 16.88
CA ALA A 101 10.25 23.58 15.43
C ALA A 101 11.61 23.27 14.77
N ARG A 102 12.72 23.36 15.50
CA ARG A 102 14.05 22.92 15.02
C ARG A 102 14.25 21.42 15.14
N HIS A 103 13.37 20.70 15.84
CA HIS A 103 13.46 19.27 16.10
C HIS A 103 12.33 18.52 15.41
N SER A 104 12.70 17.55 14.57
CA SER A 104 11.75 16.56 14.07
C SER A 104 11.72 15.37 15.00
N ALA A 105 10.56 14.75 15.17
CA ALA A 105 10.37 13.73 16.18
C ALA A 105 9.34 12.67 15.79
N ILE A 106 9.48 11.48 16.37
CA ILE A 106 8.41 10.49 16.46
C ILE A 106 7.74 10.70 17.82
N VAL A 107 6.55 11.29 17.78
CA VAL A 107 5.79 11.73 18.95
C VAL A 107 4.81 10.64 19.36
N TYR A 108 4.98 10.11 20.57
CA TYR A 108 4.16 9.02 21.07
C TYR A 108 2.81 9.56 21.57
N LYS A 109 1.71 9.02 21.03
CA LYS A 109 0.35 9.41 21.38
C LYS A 109 -0.33 8.27 22.16
N PRO A 110 -0.52 8.41 23.49
CA PRO A 110 -1.24 7.42 24.30
C PRO A 110 -2.75 7.52 24.03
N SER A 111 -3.17 7.02 22.88
CA SER A 111 -4.52 7.16 22.33
C SER A 111 -5.01 5.83 21.75
N GLU A 112 -6.32 5.62 21.84
CA GLU A 112 -7.01 4.43 21.30
C GLU A 112 -7.12 4.44 19.76
N ILE A 113 -6.77 5.55 19.10
CA ILE A 113 -6.73 5.64 17.64
C ILE A 113 -5.69 4.65 17.10
N ALA A 114 -6.12 3.73 16.24
CA ALA A 114 -5.25 2.72 15.63
C ALA A 114 -4.66 3.23 14.31
N ASN A 115 -3.71 4.16 14.38
CA ASN A 115 -3.09 4.74 13.18
C ASN A 115 -1.64 5.22 13.43
N ALA A 116 -0.93 5.59 12.37
CA ALA A 116 0.23 6.46 12.42
C ALA A 116 0.10 7.52 11.31
N SER A 117 0.82 8.64 11.45
CA SER A 117 0.91 9.61 10.35
C SER A 117 2.22 10.36 10.36
N GLY A 118 2.85 10.50 9.19
CA GLY A 118 4.08 11.24 8.97
C GLY A 118 3.87 12.57 8.25
N PRO A 119 3.24 13.59 8.88
CA PRO A 119 3.11 14.91 8.27
C PRO A 119 4.46 15.62 8.19
N SER A 120 4.54 16.59 7.28
CA SER A 120 5.68 17.51 7.17
C SER A 120 5.20 18.94 6.90
N ILE A 121 5.90 19.90 7.48
CA ILE A 121 5.72 21.33 7.20
C ILE A 121 6.81 21.75 6.22
N SER A 122 6.41 22.40 5.12
CA SER A 122 7.34 22.82 4.06
C SER A 122 7.13 24.27 3.69
N ASP A 123 8.21 24.98 3.34
CA ASP A 123 8.11 26.30 2.72
C ASP A 123 7.56 26.15 1.30
N PRO A 124 6.40 26.73 0.97
CA PRO A 124 5.79 26.55 -0.34
C PRO A 124 6.59 27.19 -1.49
N ARG A 125 7.51 28.11 -1.19
CA ARG A 125 8.32 28.84 -2.18
C ARG A 125 9.55 28.06 -2.64
N SER A 126 10.06 27.17 -1.79
CA SER A 126 11.27 26.38 -2.06
C SER A 126 11.04 24.87 -2.08
N GLY A 127 9.94 24.40 -1.47
CA GLY A 127 9.70 22.98 -1.22
C GLY A 127 10.55 22.40 -0.08
N GLU A 128 11.35 23.22 0.62
CA GLU A 128 12.16 22.78 1.74
C GLU A 128 11.26 22.31 2.90
N ILE A 129 11.47 21.06 3.34
CA ILE A 129 10.86 20.54 4.56
C ILE A 129 11.59 21.17 5.75
N MET A 130 10.83 21.82 6.62
CA MET A 130 11.34 22.56 7.78
C MET A 130 11.35 21.70 9.04
N GLU A 131 10.26 20.96 9.26
CA GLU A 131 10.09 20.07 10.39
C GLU A 131 9.10 18.94 10.07
N SER A 132 9.15 17.90 10.89
CA SER A 132 8.18 16.81 10.85
C SER A 132 8.01 16.16 12.23
N HIS A 133 6.76 16.07 12.67
CA HIS A 133 6.35 15.31 13.86
C HIS A 133 5.48 14.13 13.45
N ILE A 134 6.07 12.94 13.42
CA ILE A 134 5.35 11.70 13.16
C ILE A 134 4.45 11.41 14.37
N ASN A 135 3.15 11.30 14.14
CA ASN A 135 2.20 10.93 15.17
C ASN A 135 2.17 9.41 15.29
N TRP A 136 2.69 8.89 16.40
CA TRP A 136 2.75 7.47 16.67
C TRP A 136 1.71 7.07 17.73
N PHE A 137 0.55 6.57 17.31
CA PHE A 137 -0.52 6.22 18.24
C PHE A 137 -0.32 4.84 18.86
N HIS A 138 -0.64 4.70 20.15
CA HIS A 138 -0.46 3.45 20.90
C HIS A 138 -1.19 2.25 20.27
N ASN A 139 -2.34 2.46 19.63
CA ASN A 139 -3.10 1.35 19.05
C ASN A 139 -2.66 0.92 17.65
N VAL A 140 -1.56 1.48 17.11
CA VAL A 140 -0.96 0.95 15.87
C VAL A 140 -0.53 -0.50 16.02
N GLN A 141 -0.17 -0.96 17.24
CA GLN A 141 0.12 -2.37 17.50
C GLN A 141 -1.07 -3.29 17.21
N LYS A 142 -2.31 -2.90 17.58
CA LYS A 142 -3.52 -3.69 17.29
C LYS A 142 -3.73 -3.81 15.78
N LEU A 143 -3.53 -2.70 15.08
CA LEU A 143 -3.66 -2.59 13.63
C LEU A 143 -2.74 -3.61 12.92
N VAL A 144 -1.45 -3.55 13.20
CA VAL A 144 -0.46 -4.42 12.56
C VAL A 144 -0.56 -5.87 13.04
N HIS A 145 -1.02 -6.12 14.27
CA HIS A 145 -1.35 -7.46 14.76
C HIS A 145 -2.40 -8.12 13.86
N ASP A 146 -3.57 -7.47 13.75
CA ASP A 146 -4.73 -8.01 13.04
C ASP A 146 -4.40 -8.24 11.55
N TRP A 147 -3.67 -7.29 10.94
CA TRP A 147 -3.22 -7.42 9.55
C TRP A 147 -2.24 -8.56 9.35
N TYR A 148 -1.22 -8.68 10.22
CA TYR A 148 -0.20 -9.71 10.08
C TYR A 148 -0.80 -11.10 10.27
N MET A 149 -1.70 -11.28 11.25
CA MET A 149 -2.39 -12.55 11.46
C MET A 149 -3.21 -12.95 10.22
N ILE A 150 -4.07 -12.07 9.70
CA ILE A 150 -4.94 -12.42 8.55
C ILE A 150 -4.17 -12.60 7.24
N GLN A 151 -3.05 -11.89 7.05
CA GLN A 151 -2.30 -11.97 5.80
C GLN A 151 -1.22 -13.06 5.82
N THR A 152 -0.73 -13.48 6.99
CA THR A 152 0.46 -14.36 7.06
C THR A 152 0.34 -15.58 7.98
N ALA A 153 -0.69 -15.73 8.82
CA ALA A 153 -0.75 -16.86 9.77
C ALA A 153 -0.80 -18.26 9.11
N ALA A 154 -1.21 -18.33 7.84
CA ALA A 154 -1.08 -19.54 7.04
C ALA A 154 0.39 -19.99 6.87
N VAL A 155 1.32 -19.05 6.72
CA VAL A 155 2.74 -19.31 6.39
C VAL A 155 3.73 -19.02 7.53
N ASP A 156 3.39 -18.10 8.45
CA ASP A 156 4.22 -17.77 9.62
C ASP A 156 3.51 -18.18 10.92
N THR A 157 4.07 -19.18 11.60
CA THR A 157 3.53 -19.67 12.87
C THR A 157 3.56 -18.64 14.00
N ARG A 158 4.43 -17.63 13.93
CA ARG A 158 4.54 -16.58 14.94
C ARG A 158 3.30 -15.67 14.98
N ALA A 159 2.55 -15.61 13.88
CA ALA A 159 1.34 -14.80 13.73
C ALA A 159 0.05 -15.47 14.28
N ARG A 160 0.15 -16.64 14.91
CA ARG A 160 -0.99 -17.48 15.34
C ARG A 160 -1.40 -17.28 16.80
N LYS A 161 -1.11 -16.11 17.36
CA LYS A 161 -1.35 -15.78 18.78
C LYS A 161 -1.96 -14.39 18.88
N MET A 162 -2.89 -14.18 19.81
CA MET A 162 -3.45 -12.85 20.09
C MET A 162 -2.44 -11.89 20.73
N THR A 163 -1.46 -12.43 21.45
CA THR A 163 -0.32 -11.67 21.97
C THR A 163 0.96 -12.10 21.25
N PHE A 164 1.45 -11.24 20.36
CA PHE A 164 2.74 -11.43 19.70
C PHE A 164 3.92 -11.24 20.67
N SER A 165 5.05 -11.87 20.36
CA SER A 165 6.30 -11.58 21.07
C SER A 165 6.74 -10.13 20.82
N ASP A 166 7.51 -9.57 21.74
CA ASP A 166 8.08 -8.23 21.57
C ASP A 166 8.97 -8.15 20.32
N GLU A 167 9.65 -9.23 19.94
CA GLU A 167 10.42 -9.30 18.70
C GLU A 167 9.53 -9.15 17.47
N LEU A 168 8.47 -9.97 17.36
CA LEU A 168 7.57 -9.91 16.21
C LEU A 168 6.85 -8.55 16.14
N MET A 169 6.29 -8.07 17.25
CA MET A 169 5.63 -6.77 17.29
C MET A 169 6.61 -5.63 16.95
N GLY A 170 7.85 -5.72 17.45
CA GLY A 170 8.91 -4.78 17.12
C GLY A 170 9.22 -4.71 15.63
N ASP A 171 9.31 -5.86 14.95
CA ASP A 171 9.50 -5.91 13.49
C ASP A 171 8.36 -5.23 12.73
N LEU A 172 7.11 -5.44 13.17
CA LEU A 172 5.93 -4.79 12.57
C LEU A 172 5.91 -3.28 12.82
N ILE A 173 6.32 -2.83 14.02
CA ILE A 173 6.51 -1.42 14.37
C ILE A 173 7.58 -0.77 13.48
N ARG A 174 8.72 -1.44 13.26
CA ARG A 174 9.80 -0.97 12.38
C ARG A 174 9.29 -0.74 10.96
N PHE A 175 8.46 -1.65 10.43
CA PHE A 175 7.83 -1.48 9.12
C PHE A 175 7.03 -0.17 9.05
N VAL A 176 6.07 0.04 9.96
CA VAL A 176 5.22 1.24 9.94
C VAL A 176 6.07 2.49 10.14
N SER A 177 7.04 2.46 11.06
CA SER A 177 7.97 3.57 11.26
C SER A 177 8.74 3.92 9.98
N SER A 178 9.21 2.92 9.24
CA SER A 178 9.92 3.13 7.97
C SER A 178 9.02 3.76 6.92
N HIS A 179 7.75 3.34 6.84
CA HIS A 179 6.76 3.91 5.93
C HIS A 179 6.45 5.37 6.26
N GLU A 180 6.18 5.69 7.52
CA GLU A 180 5.90 7.08 7.93
C GLU A 180 7.09 8.00 7.67
N VAL A 181 8.32 7.53 7.91
CA VAL A 181 9.54 8.28 7.55
C VAL A 181 9.60 8.57 6.05
N GLY A 182 9.15 7.65 5.19
CA GLY A 182 9.05 7.93 3.75
C GLY A 182 8.23 9.19 3.43
N HIS A 183 7.09 9.38 4.11
CA HIS A 183 6.29 10.60 3.96
C HIS A 183 7.01 11.86 4.47
N THR A 184 7.75 11.76 5.57
CA THR A 184 8.53 12.88 6.09
C THR A 184 9.73 13.24 5.22
N LEU A 185 10.16 12.32 4.34
CA LEU A 185 11.16 12.57 3.29
C LEU A 185 10.55 13.13 1.99
N GLY A 186 9.24 13.38 1.96
CA GLY A 186 8.52 13.96 0.82
C GLY A 186 7.96 12.95 -0.17
N LEU A 187 8.00 11.65 0.14
CA LEU A 187 7.44 10.61 -0.73
C LEU A 187 5.92 10.48 -0.53
N ARG A 188 5.20 10.36 -1.64
CA ARG A 188 3.78 10.01 -1.66
C ARG A 188 3.61 8.49 -1.65
N HIS A 189 2.40 8.01 -1.38
CA HIS A 189 2.12 6.61 -1.66
C HIS A 189 2.31 6.32 -3.15
N ASN A 190 2.85 5.13 -3.44
CA ASN A 190 3.00 4.61 -4.79
C ASN A 190 2.10 3.37 -4.95
N TYR A 191 0.77 3.58 -5.00
CA TYR A 191 -0.20 2.48 -5.14
C TYR A 191 -0.01 1.62 -6.39
N GLY A 192 0.84 2.07 -7.32
CA GLY A 192 1.20 1.34 -8.51
C GLY A 192 2.32 0.32 -8.35
N SER A 193 3.13 0.42 -7.29
CA SER A 193 4.41 -0.29 -7.19
C SER A 193 4.20 -1.81 -7.20
N SER A 194 3.13 -2.32 -6.61
CA SER A 194 2.91 -3.75 -6.39
C SER A 194 2.59 -4.45 -7.71
N SER A 195 1.87 -3.74 -8.59
CA SER A 195 1.48 -4.18 -9.94
C SER A 195 2.66 -4.45 -10.87
N THR A 196 3.87 -4.03 -10.49
CA THR A 196 5.09 -4.20 -11.28
C THR A 196 5.75 -5.57 -11.05
N VAL A 197 5.26 -6.33 -10.07
CA VAL A 197 5.84 -7.62 -9.66
C VAL A 197 4.96 -8.78 -10.12
N PRO A 198 5.48 -9.71 -10.95
CA PRO A 198 4.77 -10.92 -11.31
C PRO A 198 4.31 -11.74 -10.10
N THR A 199 3.03 -12.13 -10.05
CA THR A 199 2.46 -12.86 -8.88
C THR A 199 3.29 -14.08 -8.48
N GLU A 200 3.78 -14.87 -9.44
CA GLU A 200 4.51 -16.11 -9.15
C GLU A 200 5.90 -15.86 -8.51
N LEU A 201 6.52 -14.70 -8.76
CA LEU A 201 7.80 -14.35 -8.14
C LEU A 201 7.66 -14.06 -6.64
N LEU A 202 6.46 -13.72 -6.18
CA LEU A 202 6.16 -13.54 -4.76
C LEU A 202 6.18 -14.86 -3.98
N ARG A 203 6.10 -15.99 -4.68
CA ARG A 203 6.20 -17.35 -4.13
C ARG A 203 7.61 -17.93 -4.25
N ASP A 204 8.44 -17.38 -5.13
CA ASP A 204 9.84 -17.76 -5.22
C ASP A 204 10.62 -17.16 -4.04
N LYS A 205 10.94 -18.01 -3.06
CA LYS A 205 11.70 -17.63 -1.87
C LYS A 205 13.01 -16.90 -2.18
N LYS A 206 13.81 -17.40 -3.13
CA LYS A 206 15.12 -16.79 -3.42
C LYS A 206 14.92 -15.41 -4.01
N TRP A 207 13.95 -15.28 -4.92
CA TRP A 207 13.67 -14.02 -5.57
C TRP A 207 13.09 -12.99 -4.60
N VAL A 208 12.05 -13.32 -3.86
CA VAL A 208 11.36 -12.35 -2.98
C VAL A 208 12.25 -11.92 -1.80
N GLU A 209 13.08 -12.82 -1.26
CA GLU A 209 14.02 -12.45 -0.19
C GLU A 209 15.15 -11.55 -0.68
N ALA A 210 15.52 -11.62 -1.96
CA ALA A 210 16.49 -10.73 -2.58
C ALA A 210 15.87 -9.37 -2.96
N ASN A 211 14.67 -9.37 -3.52
CA ASN A 211 14.10 -8.19 -4.21
C ASN A 211 12.99 -7.48 -3.43
N GLY A 212 12.40 -8.12 -2.42
CA GLY A 212 11.20 -7.64 -1.72
C GLY A 212 9.94 -8.01 -2.49
N HIS A 213 8.79 -8.03 -1.81
CA HIS A 213 7.51 -8.30 -2.47
C HIS A 213 6.97 -7.07 -3.21
N THR A 214 7.41 -5.87 -2.84
CA THR A 214 7.16 -4.62 -3.59
C THR A 214 8.44 -3.82 -3.81
N PRO A 215 8.57 -3.09 -4.94
CA PRO A 215 9.67 -2.15 -5.16
C PRO A 215 9.64 -0.90 -4.27
N SER A 216 8.50 -0.57 -3.68
CA SER A 216 8.36 0.57 -2.77
C SER A 216 7.72 0.15 -1.44
N ILE A 217 8.25 0.65 -0.32
CA ILE A 217 7.55 0.59 0.97
C ILE A 217 6.34 1.53 0.99
N MET A 218 6.29 2.52 0.10
CA MET A 218 5.20 3.51 -0.02
C MET A 218 3.99 2.97 -0.78
N ASP A 219 4.00 1.70 -1.21
CA ASP A 219 2.95 1.06 -2.00
C ASP A 219 1.61 0.92 -1.27
N TYR A 220 1.69 0.85 0.05
CA TYR A 220 0.59 0.42 0.91
C TYR A 220 0.21 -1.07 0.74
N ALA A 221 1.13 -1.88 0.22
CA ALA A 221 1.05 -3.35 0.18
C ALA A 221 1.72 -3.96 1.42
N ARG A 222 0.92 -4.37 2.41
CA ARG A 222 1.39 -4.66 3.78
C ARG A 222 2.20 -5.94 3.95
N PHE A 223 1.67 -7.10 3.59
CA PHE A 223 2.41 -8.35 3.75
C PHE A 223 2.22 -9.21 2.52
N ASN A 224 3.18 -10.10 2.25
CA ASN A 224 3.11 -11.03 1.13
C ASN A 224 2.04 -12.12 1.37
N TYR A 225 0.76 -11.76 1.19
CA TYR A 225 -0.38 -12.66 1.35
C TYR A 225 -0.50 -13.71 0.23
N VAL A 226 0.36 -13.61 -0.80
CA VAL A 226 0.45 -14.56 -1.92
C VAL A 226 1.28 -15.79 -1.56
N ALA A 227 2.28 -15.63 -0.68
CA ALA A 227 3.09 -16.75 -0.19
C ALA A 227 2.21 -17.89 0.36
N GLN A 228 2.54 -19.13 0.01
CA GLN A 228 1.85 -20.34 0.47
C GLN A 228 2.74 -21.14 1.44
N PRO A 229 2.16 -22.03 2.29
CA PRO A 229 2.93 -22.78 3.28
C PRO A 229 4.10 -23.59 2.69
N GLU A 230 3.92 -24.13 1.48
CA GLU A 230 4.94 -24.90 0.77
C GLU A 230 6.15 -24.06 0.29
N ASP A 231 5.99 -22.75 0.16
CA ASP A 231 7.02 -21.84 -0.37
C ASP A 231 8.14 -21.59 0.66
N LYS A 232 7.85 -21.78 1.96
CA LYS A 232 8.79 -21.65 3.09
C LYS A 232 9.54 -20.31 3.11
N ILE A 233 8.89 -19.24 2.68
CA ILE A 233 9.42 -17.86 2.66
C ILE A 233 9.69 -17.41 4.10
N SER A 234 10.89 -16.86 4.35
CA SER A 234 11.24 -16.32 5.67
C SER A 234 10.64 -14.91 5.86
N PRO A 235 10.70 -14.34 7.07
CA PRO A 235 10.14 -13.01 7.34
C PRO A 235 10.70 -11.91 6.40
N LYS A 236 11.93 -12.10 5.91
CA LYS A 236 12.58 -11.22 4.92
C LYS A 236 11.79 -11.08 3.60
N GLY A 237 10.99 -12.09 3.23
CA GLY A 237 10.13 -12.06 2.04
C GLY A 237 8.66 -11.81 2.33
N LEU A 238 8.29 -11.60 3.61
CA LEU A 238 6.93 -11.32 4.05
C LEU A 238 6.70 -9.84 4.38
N TYR A 239 7.74 -9.14 4.88
CA TYR A 239 7.65 -7.76 5.33
C TYR A 239 7.96 -6.72 4.25
N PRO A 240 7.31 -5.53 4.29
CA PRO A 240 7.67 -4.42 3.44
C PRO A 240 8.99 -3.84 3.89
N ARG A 241 9.71 -3.28 2.93
CA ARG A 241 11.00 -2.66 3.15
C ARG A 241 11.28 -1.68 2.03
N ILE A 242 12.25 -0.82 2.28
CA ILE A 242 12.77 0.12 1.29
C ILE A 242 13.32 -0.66 0.09
N GLY A 243 12.67 -0.46 -1.05
CA GLY A 243 12.90 -1.20 -2.28
C GLY A 243 13.64 -0.41 -3.35
N ASP A 244 13.49 -0.83 -4.60
CA ASP A 244 14.19 -0.25 -5.75
C ASP A 244 13.63 1.14 -6.10
N TYR A 245 12.32 1.31 -6.06
CA TYR A 245 11.67 2.60 -6.33
C TYR A 245 12.03 3.62 -5.26
N ASP A 246 12.01 3.24 -3.98
CA ASP A 246 12.33 4.15 -2.89
C ASP A 246 13.76 4.70 -3.00
N LYS A 247 14.73 3.83 -3.31
CA LYS A 247 16.12 4.23 -3.52
C LYS A 247 16.26 5.17 -4.72
N TRP A 248 15.56 4.89 -5.81
CA TRP A 248 15.56 5.76 -6.97
C TRP A 248 14.90 7.10 -6.67
N ALA A 249 13.77 7.12 -5.97
CA ALA A 249 13.05 8.34 -5.60
C ALA A 249 13.88 9.22 -4.65
N ILE A 250 14.62 8.61 -3.71
CA ILE A 250 15.56 9.34 -2.86
C ILE A 250 16.76 9.87 -3.67
N GLU A 251 17.33 9.09 -4.59
CA GLU A 251 18.38 9.60 -5.47
C GLU A 251 17.87 10.79 -6.30
N TRP A 252 16.72 10.63 -6.95
CA TRP A 252 16.10 11.68 -7.76
C TRP A 252 15.79 12.94 -6.93
N GLY A 253 15.28 12.76 -5.70
CA GLY A 253 14.89 13.86 -4.84
C GLY A 253 16.04 14.54 -4.09
N TYR A 254 17.14 13.83 -3.78
CA TYR A 254 18.17 14.32 -2.85
C TYR A 254 19.58 14.40 -3.41
N LYS A 255 19.83 13.94 -4.64
CA LYS A 255 21.14 14.12 -5.28
C LYS A 255 21.42 15.61 -5.48
N TYR A 256 22.62 16.03 -5.10
CA TYR A 256 23.05 17.42 -5.20
C TYR A 256 23.78 17.66 -6.52
N PHE A 257 23.36 18.69 -7.27
CA PHE A 257 23.94 19.05 -8.57
C PHE A 257 24.74 20.36 -8.45
N PRO A 258 26.04 20.33 -8.16
CA PRO A 258 26.83 21.53 -7.90
C PRO A 258 26.95 22.51 -9.08
N GLU A 259 26.62 22.07 -10.29
CA GLU A 259 26.58 22.87 -11.50
C GLU A 259 25.27 23.65 -11.70
N THR A 260 24.19 23.30 -10.99
CA THR A 260 22.91 24.02 -11.07
C THR A 260 22.89 25.16 -10.05
N LYS A 261 22.28 26.28 -10.45
CA LYS A 261 22.15 27.48 -9.60
C LYS A 261 20.74 27.64 -9.01
N ASN A 262 19.76 26.97 -9.61
CA ASN A 262 18.34 27.05 -9.25
C ASN A 262 17.59 25.79 -9.71
N ALA A 263 16.35 25.65 -9.27
CA ALA A 263 15.51 24.49 -9.54
C ALA A 263 15.23 24.31 -11.04
N GLU A 264 15.11 25.41 -11.79
CA GLU A 264 14.85 25.37 -13.23
C GLU A 264 15.98 24.66 -14.00
N GLN A 265 17.22 24.82 -13.55
CA GLN A 265 18.38 24.15 -14.14
C GLN A 265 18.47 22.66 -13.78
N GLU A 266 17.80 22.21 -12.71
CA GLU A 266 17.71 20.78 -12.36
C GLU A 266 16.69 20.04 -13.24
N VAL A 267 15.64 20.71 -13.73
CA VAL A 267 14.53 20.08 -14.47
C VAL A 267 15.00 19.21 -15.66
N PRO A 268 15.92 19.64 -16.55
CA PRO A 268 16.36 18.79 -17.65
C PRO A 268 17.13 17.55 -17.20
N ILE A 269 17.90 17.66 -16.10
CA ILE A 269 18.65 16.54 -15.52
C ILE A 269 17.68 15.51 -14.94
N LEU A 270 16.71 15.99 -14.14
CA LEU A 270 15.68 15.17 -13.52
C LEU A 270 14.77 14.51 -14.56
N ASN A 271 14.37 15.22 -15.63
CA ASN A 271 13.60 14.65 -16.74
C ASN A 271 14.34 13.48 -17.40
N LYS A 272 15.65 13.64 -17.66
CA LYS A 272 16.47 12.55 -18.22
C LYS A 272 16.54 11.35 -17.29
N MET A 273 16.70 11.57 -15.98
CA MET A 273 16.66 10.49 -14.98
C MET A 273 15.32 9.76 -14.97
N THR A 274 14.21 10.49 -15.09
CA THR A 274 12.85 9.94 -15.14
C THR A 274 12.58 9.14 -16.41
N ILE A 275 13.02 9.63 -17.57
CA ILE A 275 12.87 8.89 -18.84
C ILE A 275 13.67 7.59 -18.82
N GLU A 276 14.87 7.61 -18.25
CA GLU A 276 15.68 6.39 -18.11
C GLU A 276 15.05 5.41 -17.13
N SER A 277 14.54 5.88 -15.98
CA SER A 277 13.91 5.02 -14.99
C SER A 277 12.62 4.38 -15.50
N ALA A 278 11.87 5.08 -16.36
CA ALA A 278 10.65 4.56 -16.97
C ALA A 278 10.86 3.30 -17.83
N LYS A 279 12.10 2.97 -18.22
CA LYS A 279 12.44 1.71 -18.90
C LYS A 279 12.43 0.51 -17.97
N ASN A 280 12.54 0.72 -16.66
CA ASN A 280 12.45 -0.33 -15.65
C ASN A 280 11.07 -0.28 -14.99
N ARG A 281 10.22 -1.28 -15.28
CA ARG A 281 8.87 -1.35 -14.73
C ARG A 281 8.82 -1.31 -13.19
N ARG A 282 9.85 -1.81 -12.48
CA ARG A 282 9.92 -1.76 -11.01
C ARG A 282 10.10 -0.34 -10.44
N LEU A 283 10.46 0.63 -11.27
CA LEU A 283 10.58 2.03 -10.89
C LEU A 283 9.35 2.86 -11.28
N TRP A 284 8.25 2.19 -11.63
CA TRP A 284 7.02 2.88 -11.98
C TRP A 284 6.30 3.47 -10.76
N PHE A 285 5.66 4.61 -10.97
CA PHE A 285 4.82 5.30 -9.99
C PHE A 285 3.34 5.28 -10.44
N GLY A 286 2.48 4.72 -9.60
CA GLY A 286 1.03 4.83 -9.72
C GLY A 286 0.46 5.72 -8.62
N THR A 287 -0.36 6.69 -9.00
CA THR A 287 -0.87 7.70 -8.07
C THR A 287 -1.93 7.14 -7.12
N GLU A 288 -1.93 7.64 -5.88
CA GLU A 288 -2.93 7.31 -4.86
C GLU A 288 -4.32 7.92 -5.13
N THR A 289 -4.43 8.80 -6.12
CA THR A 289 -5.64 9.62 -6.36
C THR A 289 -6.51 9.11 -7.51
N ASN A 290 -6.05 8.16 -8.33
CA ASN A 290 -6.81 7.68 -9.47
C ASN A 290 -7.76 6.53 -9.06
N PRO A 291 -9.08 6.76 -9.03
CA PRO A 291 -10.04 5.75 -8.60
C PRO A 291 -10.34 4.69 -9.68
N ASP A 292 -9.84 4.84 -10.91
CA ASP A 292 -10.20 4.00 -12.06
C ASP A 292 -9.13 2.99 -12.45
N ASP A 293 -7.87 3.21 -12.06
CA ASP A 293 -6.76 2.34 -12.46
C ASP A 293 -6.63 1.11 -11.53
N PRO A 294 -6.88 -0.12 -12.00
CA PRO A 294 -6.67 -1.34 -11.23
C PRO A 294 -5.20 -1.70 -10.97
N HIS A 295 -4.23 -1.04 -11.61
CA HIS A 295 -2.82 -1.16 -11.23
C HIS A 295 -2.45 -0.29 -10.03
N SER A 296 -3.27 0.71 -9.70
CA SER A 296 -3.03 1.66 -8.61
C SER A 296 -4.10 1.49 -7.52
N GLN A 297 -3.89 0.52 -6.61
CA GLN A 297 -4.82 0.23 -5.51
C GLN A 297 -4.06 0.08 -4.21
N ASN A 298 -4.61 0.61 -3.11
CA ASN A 298 -4.04 0.30 -1.81
C ASN A 298 -4.29 -1.18 -1.47
N GLU A 299 -3.36 -1.75 -0.70
CA GLU A 299 -3.46 -3.10 -0.14
C GLU A 299 -3.51 -4.25 -1.17
N ASP A 300 -3.31 -3.95 -2.45
CA ASP A 300 -3.18 -4.95 -3.49
C ASP A 300 -1.76 -5.53 -3.52
N LEU A 301 -1.59 -6.57 -4.33
CA LEU A 301 -0.28 -7.18 -4.52
C LEU A 301 -0.21 -7.83 -5.90
N SER A 302 0.91 -7.61 -6.59
CA SER A 302 1.28 -8.19 -7.89
C SER A 302 0.57 -7.65 -9.13
N ASP A 303 1.07 -8.07 -10.30
CA ASP A 303 0.56 -7.74 -11.64
C ASP A 303 -0.79 -8.36 -12.02
N ASN A 304 -1.34 -9.28 -11.21
CA ASN A 304 -2.64 -9.90 -11.48
C ASN A 304 -3.44 -10.09 -10.18
N ALA A 305 -4.44 -9.21 -9.98
CA ALA A 305 -5.31 -9.21 -8.82
C ALA A 305 -6.10 -10.52 -8.63
N MET A 306 -6.51 -11.18 -9.73
CA MET A 306 -7.27 -12.44 -9.67
C MET A 306 -6.39 -13.57 -9.15
N LYS A 307 -5.15 -13.70 -9.64
CA LYS A 307 -4.19 -14.72 -9.19
C LYS A 307 -3.74 -14.48 -7.75
N ALA A 308 -3.35 -13.25 -7.42
CA ALA A 308 -2.95 -12.90 -6.06
C ALA A 308 -4.08 -13.16 -5.05
N SER A 309 -5.30 -12.73 -5.38
CA SER A 309 -6.48 -12.97 -4.56
C SER A 309 -6.81 -14.46 -4.43
N THR A 310 -6.59 -15.26 -5.48
CA THR A 310 -6.77 -16.72 -5.41
C THR A 310 -5.84 -17.35 -4.37
N TYR A 311 -4.56 -16.95 -4.34
CA TYR A 311 -3.61 -17.40 -3.32
C TYR A 311 -3.97 -16.86 -1.92
N GLY A 312 -4.36 -15.59 -1.84
CA GLY A 312 -4.85 -14.99 -0.60
C GLY A 312 -6.05 -15.74 -0.01
N ILE A 313 -7.03 -16.14 -0.84
CA ILE A 313 -8.20 -16.91 -0.42
C ILE A 313 -7.81 -18.31 0.09
N LYS A 314 -6.82 -18.97 -0.53
CA LYS A 314 -6.29 -20.25 -0.01
C LYS A 314 -5.77 -20.07 1.42
N ASN A 315 -5.02 -18.99 1.67
CA ASN A 315 -4.54 -18.66 3.01
C ASN A 315 -5.68 -18.34 3.98
N LEU A 316 -6.68 -17.56 3.57
CA LEU A 316 -7.84 -17.26 4.42
C LEU A 316 -8.61 -18.52 4.82
N LYS A 317 -8.73 -19.52 3.94
CA LYS A 317 -9.36 -20.81 4.27
C LYS A 317 -8.59 -21.55 5.36
N VAL A 318 -7.26 -21.60 5.27
CA VAL A 318 -6.40 -22.18 6.32
C VAL A 318 -6.59 -21.43 7.64
N ILE A 319 -6.59 -20.10 7.59
CA ILE A 319 -6.74 -19.26 8.79
C ILE A 319 -8.11 -19.50 9.44
N LEU A 320 -9.20 -19.44 8.68
CA LEU A 320 -10.56 -19.62 9.20
C LEU A 320 -10.73 -20.94 9.95
N THR A 321 -10.20 -22.04 9.41
CA THR A 321 -10.28 -23.36 10.06
C THR A 321 -9.59 -23.38 11.42
N ASN A 322 -8.53 -22.57 11.60
CA ASN A 322 -7.74 -22.55 12.82
C ASN A 322 -8.07 -21.38 13.75
N LEU A 323 -8.90 -20.41 13.33
CA LEU A 323 -9.24 -19.24 14.13
C LEU A 323 -9.71 -19.60 15.55
N PRO A 324 -10.63 -20.57 15.78
CA PRO A 324 -11.07 -20.90 17.14
C PRO A 324 -9.94 -21.26 18.11
N GLU A 325 -8.89 -21.90 17.60
CA GLU A 325 -7.73 -22.27 18.42
C GLU A 325 -6.74 -21.10 18.56
N TRP A 326 -6.45 -20.40 17.47
CA TRP A 326 -5.46 -19.31 17.47
C TRP A 326 -5.91 -18.05 18.20
N THR A 327 -7.22 -17.85 18.35
CA THR A 327 -7.80 -16.70 19.07
C THR A 327 -8.17 -17.02 20.52
N LYS A 328 -7.87 -18.23 21.00
CA LYS A 328 -8.25 -18.67 22.34
C LYS A 328 -7.25 -18.17 23.38
N GLU A 329 -7.74 -17.46 24.39
CA GLU A 329 -6.98 -17.12 25.59
C GLU A 329 -7.69 -17.66 26.85
N PRO A 330 -6.95 -18.07 27.91
CA PRO A 330 -7.54 -18.54 29.14
C PRO A 330 -8.47 -17.50 29.78
N ALA A 331 -9.67 -17.93 30.19
CA ALA A 331 -10.69 -17.09 30.83
C ALA A 331 -11.26 -15.93 29.96
N ASP A 332 -11.01 -15.92 28.65
CA ASP A 332 -11.59 -14.95 27.72
C ASP A 332 -12.89 -15.47 27.06
N GLY A 333 -13.70 -14.54 26.55
CA GLY A 333 -14.88 -14.84 25.73
C GLY A 333 -14.52 -15.03 24.25
N TYR A 334 -15.50 -14.89 23.37
CA TYR A 334 -15.31 -15.02 21.91
C TYR A 334 -14.95 -13.70 21.21
N ALA A 335 -14.64 -12.63 21.95
CA ALA A 335 -14.34 -11.31 21.36
C ALA A 335 -13.14 -11.35 20.39
N ASN A 336 -12.09 -12.11 20.72
CA ASN A 336 -10.95 -12.30 19.81
C ASN A 336 -11.35 -13.05 18.53
N LEU A 337 -12.18 -14.10 18.66
CA LEU A 337 -12.70 -14.85 17.52
C LEU A 337 -13.57 -13.96 16.62
N GLU A 338 -14.45 -13.16 17.22
CA GLU A 338 -15.32 -12.22 16.52
C GLU A 338 -14.50 -11.16 15.78
N ASN A 339 -13.52 -10.53 16.45
CA ASN A 339 -12.63 -9.54 15.83
C ASN A 339 -11.89 -10.15 14.64
N MET A 340 -11.23 -11.30 14.82
CA MET A 340 -10.42 -11.91 13.76
C MET A 340 -11.26 -12.48 12.61
N TYR A 341 -12.47 -13.00 12.88
CA TYR A 341 -13.42 -13.38 11.83
C TYR A 341 -13.87 -12.15 11.03
N GLY A 342 -14.12 -11.02 11.69
CA GLY A 342 -14.39 -9.73 11.06
C GLY A 342 -13.23 -9.26 10.16
N GLN A 343 -11.98 -9.34 10.64
CA GLN A 343 -10.80 -9.00 9.85
C GLN A 343 -10.62 -9.93 8.64
N LEU A 344 -10.89 -11.23 8.81
CA LEU A 344 -10.85 -12.22 7.72
C LEU A 344 -11.86 -11.90 6.62
N THR A 345 -13.12 -11.66 6.98
CA THR A 345 -14.17 -11.33 6.01
C THR A 345 -13.93 -9.97 5.35
N THR A 346 -13.36 -9.01 6.08
CA THR A 346 -12.91 -7.72 5.53
C THR A 346 -11.81 -7.91 4.48
N GLN A 347 -10.80 -8.74 4.77
CA GLN A 347 -9.73 -9.03 3.81
C GLN A 347 -10.26 -9.78 2.58
N PHE A 348 -11.20 -10.71 2.76
CA PHE A 348 -11.86 -11.37 1.63
C PHE A 348 -12.64 -10.37 0.75
N GLY A 349 -13.40 -9.46 1.36
CA GLY A 349 -14.10 -8.39 0.63
C GLY A 349 -13.13 -7.44 -0.10
N ARG A 350 -11.96 -7.18 0.49
CA ARG A 350 -10.90 -6.38 -0.15
C ARG A 350 -10.41 -7.01 -1.44
N TYR A 351 -10.16 -8.33 -1.45
CA TYR A 351 -9.81 -9.07 -2.66
C TYR A 351 -10.88 -8.95 -3.75
N MET A 352 -12.17 -9.03 -3.38
CA MET A 352 -13.27 -8.83 -4.35
C MET A 352 -13.24 -7.41 -4.92
N GLY A 353 -12.95 -6.41 -4.08
CA GLY A 353 -12.79 -5.02 -4.48
C GLY A 353 -11.65 -4.80 -5.47
N HIS A 354 -10.49 -5.43 -5.23
CA HIS A 354 -9.33 -5.36 -6.13
C HIS A 354 -9.65 -5.96 -7.50
N VAL A 355 -10.30 -7.12 -7.53
CA VAL A 355 -10.72 -7.77 -8.78
C VAL A 355 -11.79 -6.95 -9.48
N ALA A 356 -12.81 -6.46 -8.78
CA ALA A 356 -13.90 -5.67 -9.35
C ALA A 356 -13.42 -4.38 -10.02
N LYS A 357 -12.31 -3.76 -9.57
CA LYS A 357 -11.74 -2.55 -10.21
C LYS A 357 -11.27 -2.79 -11.65
N ASN A 358 -10.99 -4.04 -12.02
CA ASN A 358 -10.60 -4.37 -13.40
C ASN A 358 -11.76 -4.21 -14.38
N ILE A 359 -13.01 -4.41 -13.94
CA ILE A 359 -14.21 -4.27 -14.78
C ILE A 359 -14.50 -2.78 -14.99
N GLY A 360 -14.41 -2.34 -16.25
CA GLY A 360 -14.47 -0.91 -16.60
C GLY A 360 -13.28 -0.10 -16.07
N GLY A 361 -12.15 -0.74 -15.77
CA GLY A 361 -10.93 -0.06 -15.34
C GLY A 361 -10.26 0.74 -16.46
N ILE A 362 -9.50 1.78 -16.07
CA ILE A 362 -8.74 2.63 -16.98
C ILE A 362 -7.32 2.78 -16.41
N TYR A 363 -6.34 2.19 -17.08
CA TYR A 363 -4.93 2.32 -16.78
C TYR A 363 -4.47 3.75 -17.03
N GLU A 364 -3.70 4.30 -16.09
CA GLU A 364 -3.00 5.55 -16.24
C GLU A 364 -1.49 5.28 -16.28
N ASN A 365 -0.86 5.66 -17.39
CA ASN A 365 0.57 5.52 -17.62
C ASN A 365 1.16 6.94 -17.74
N PRO A 366 1.58 7.58 -16.63
CA PRO A 366 2.14 8.92 -16.66
C PRO A 366 3.33 8.98 -17.63
N LYS A 367 3.26 9.87 -18.61
CA LYS A 367 4.25 10.05 -19.67
C LYS A 367 4.44 11.52 -19.98
N THR A 368 5.66 11.91 -20.35
CA THR A 368 5.95 13.21 -20.94
C THR A 368 5.73 13.17 -22.46
N VAL A 369 5.70 14.34 -23.11
CA VAL A 369 5.58 14.46 -24.57
C VAL A 369 6.75 13.83 -25.33
N GLU A 370 7.84 13.49 -24.64
CA GLU A 370 9.03 12.82 -25.19
C GLU A 370 8.89 11.29 -25.19
N GLN A 371 7.83 10.75 -24.56
CA GLN A 371 7.58 9.31 -24.46
C GLN A 371 6.42 8.90 -25.39
N ALA A 372 6.57 7.75 -26.06
CA ALA A 372 5.56 7.24 -27.00
C ALA A 372 4.36 6.55 -26.32
N GLY A 373 3.25 6.48 -27.05
CA GLY A 373 2.02 5.79 -26.66
C GLY A 373 1.06 6.64 -25.82
N SER A 374 -0.04 6.04 -25.39
CA SER A 374 -1.11 6.75 -24.66
C SER A 374 -0.81 6.85 -23.17
N VAL A 375 -1.36 7.90 -22.55
CA VAL A 375 -1.44 8.02 -21.07
C VAL A 375 -2.56 7.14 -20.54
N TYR A 376 -3.73 7.11 -21.20
CA TYR A 376 -4.89 6.37 -20.74
C TYR A 376 -5.24 5.18 -21.63
N GLU A 377 -5.33 4.00 -21.04
CA GLU A 377 -5.67 2.75 -21.71
C GLU A 377 -6.79 2.05 -20.95
N ARG A 378 -7.78 1.49 -21.66
CA ARG A 378 -8.85 0.73 -21.01
C ARG A 378 -8.35 -0.66 -20.65
N THR A 379 -8.84 -1.22 -19.53
CA THR A 379 -8.49 -2.59 -19.14
C THR A 379 -8.83 -3.57 -20.28
N PRO A 380 -7.91 -4.45 -20.71
CA PRO A 380 -8.16 -5.41 -21.79
C PRO A 380 -9.37 -6.29 -21.52
N ALA A 381 -10.15 -6.60 -22.56
CA ALA A 381 -11.38 -7.37 -22.41
C ALA A 381 -11.15 -8.76 -21.80
N ALA A 382 -10.01 -9.40 -22.09
CA ALA A 382 -9.62 -10.67 -21.50
C ALA A 382 -9.48 -10.58 -19.96
N THR A 383 -8.85 -9.52 -19.46
CA THR A 383 -8.68 -9.27 -18.02
C THR A 383 -10.03 -9.02 -17.33
N GLN A 384 -10.95 -8.30 -17.99
CA GLN A 384 -12.30 -8.08 -17.47
C GLN A 384 -13.12 -9.38 -17.37
N LYS A 385 -13.00 -10.26 -18.37
CA LYS A 385 -13.60 -11.61 -18.35
C LYS A 385 -12.99 -12.52 -17.29
N GLU A 386 -11.67 -12.46 -17.10
CA GLU A 386 -10.98 -13.16 -16.02
C GLU A 386 -11.50 -12.69 -14.64
N ALA A 387 -11.67 -11.38 -14.47
CA ALA A 387 -12.24 -10.80 -13.25
C ALA A 387 -13.68 -11.29 -13.00
N MET A 388 -14.55 -11.32 -14.01
CA MET A 388 -15.90 -11.87 -13.88
C MET A 388 -15.90 -13.35 -13.52
N THR A 389 -15.05 -14.15 -14.17
CA THR A 389 -14.91 -15.59 -13.86
C THR A 389 -14.44 -15.82 -12.42
N PHE A 390 -13.51 -15.00 -11.95
CA PHE A 390 -13.05 -15.04 -10.56
C PHE A 390 -14.19 -14.71 -9.59
N LEU A 391 -14.96 -13.64 -9.82
CA LEU A 391 -16.06 -13.23 -8.95
C LEU A 391 -17.17 -14.29 -8.92
N ASP A 392 -17.49 -14.90 -10.06
CA ASP A 392 -18.42 -16.03 -10.12
C ASP A 392 -17.94 -17.19 -9.23
N THR A 393 -16.70 -17.60 -9.43
CA THR A 393 -16.11 -18.76 -8.74
C THR A 393 -15.97 -18.56 -7.23
N GLN A 394 -15.51 -17.38 -6.80
CA GLN A 394 -15.12 -17.13 -5.41
C GLN A 394 -16.23 -16.52 -4.55
N LEU A 395 -17.18 -15.79 -5.15
CA LEU A 395 -18.14 -14.98 -4.40
C LEU A 395 -19.60 -15.22 -4.78
N PHE A 396 -19.93 -15.21 -6.08
CA PHE A 396 -21.32 -15.41 -6.49
C PHE A 396 -21.73 -16.84 -6.20
N LYS A 397 -20.93 -17.83 -6.61
CA LYS A 397 -21.04 -19.17 -6.05
C LYS A 397 -20.83 -19.07 -4.53
N THR A 398 -21.84 -19.48 -3.77
CA THR A 398 -21.88 -19.29 -2.31
C THR A 398 -20.56 -19.77 -1.68
N PRO A 399 -19.79 -18.90 -1.02
CA PRO A 399 -18.52 -19.26 -0.40
C PRO A 399 -18.79 -20.02 0.91
N THR A 400 -19.21 -21.28 0.80
CA THR A 400 -19.63 -22.11 1.95
C THR A 400 -18.54 -22.30 3.00
N TRP A 401 -17.28 -22.13 2.62
CA TRP A 401 -16.15 -22.17 3.56
C TRP A 401 -16.25 -21.07 4.62
N LEU A 402 -16.87 -19.92 4.35
CA LEU A 402 -17.14 -18.87 5.35
C LEU A 402 -18.23 -19.26 6.36
N LEU A 403 -19.06 -20.27 6.05
CA LEU A 403 -20.24 -20.65 6.82
C LEU A 403 -19.91 -21.70 7.90
N ASN A 404 -18.82 -21.48 8.64
CA ASN A 404 -18.44 -22.38 9.72
C ASN A 404 -19.38 -22.20 10.92
N LYS A 405 -20.34 -23.12 11.07
CA LYS A 405 -21.39 -23.04 12.09
C LYS A 405 -20.86 -22.88 13.53
N PRO A 406 -19.90 -23.69 14.01
CA PRO A 406 -19.31 -23.48 15.32
C PRO A 406 -18.71 -22.09 15.55
N ILE A 407 -18.09 -21.49 14.52
CA ILE A 407 -17.61 -20.11 14.63
C ILE A 407 -18.79 -19.15 14.74
N LEU A 408 -19.70 -19.18 13.75
CA LEU A 408 -20.83 -18.26 13.65
C LEU A 408 -21.74 -18.27 14.88
N ASP A 409 -22.05 -19.45 15.43
CA ASP A 409 -22.89 -19.59 16.62
C ASP A 409 -22.22 -18.97 17.86
N ASN A 410 -20.89 -19.09 17.99
CA ASN A 410 -20.15 -18.56 19.14
C ASN A 410 -19.95 -17.03 19.10
N ILE A 411 -19.98 -16.43 17.90
CA ILE A 411 -19.84 -14.98 17.70
C ILE A 411 -21.17 -14.28 17.34
N SER A 412 -22.29 -15.02 17.41
CA SER A 412 -23.64 -14.51 17.08
C SER A 412 -23.74 -13.83 15.70
N GLN A 413 -23.06 -14.37 14.67
CA GLN A 413 -23.10 -13.83 13.31
C GLN A 413 -24.01 -14.68 12.40
N ASP A 414 -24.81 -14.02 11.55
CA ASP A 414 -25.62 -14.68 10.53
C ASP A 414 -24.80 -14.85 9.23
N GLY A 415 -24.62 -16.10 8.80
CA GLY A 415 -23.94 -16.42 7.55
C GLY A 415 -24.58 -15.78 6.31
N LEU A 416 -25.92 -15.63 6.31
CA LEU A 416 -26.64 -15.00 5.20
C LEU A 416 -26.31 -13.49 5.10
N GLU A 417 -26.18 -12.82 6.24
CA GLU A 417 -25.78 -11.42 6.31
C GLU A 417 -24.32 -11.24 5.86
N VAL A 418 -23.41 -12.08 6.36
CA VAL A 418 -21.98 -12.02 6.00
C VAL A 418 -21.77 -12.17 4.49
N VAL A 419 -22.35 -13.22 3.89
CA VAL A 419 -22.24 -13.47 2.45
C VAL A 419 -22.97 -12.40 1.65
N GLY A 420 -24.18 -12.03 2.08
CA GLY A 420 -24.99 -11.01 1.42
C GLY A 420 -24.30 -9.65 1.38
N ARG A 421 -23.62 -9.23 2.46
CA ARG A 421 -22.84 -7.99 2.52
C ARG A 421 -21.73 -7.98 1.46
N LEU A 422 -20.93 -9.05 1.39
CA LEU A 422 -19.82 -9.18 0.43
C LEU A 422 -20.30 -9.15 -1.02
N GLN A 423 -21.38 -9.89 -1.30
CA GLN A 423 -22.02 -9.93 -2.62
C GLN A 423 -22.60 -8.57 -3.00
N ASN A 424 -23.35 -7.93 -2.10
CA ASN A 424 -23.97 -6.63 -2.33
C ASN A 424 -22.93 -5.54 -2.59
N THR A 425 -21.87 -5.46 -1.80
CA THR A 425 -20.77 -4.48 -2.03
C THR A 425 -20.14 -4.66 -3.40
N THR A 426 -19.93 -5.91 -3.83
CA THR A 426 -19.32 -6.21 -5.13
C THR A 426 -20.25 -5.87 -6.28
N ILE A 427 -21.53 -6.28 -6.20
CA ILE A 427 -22.57 -5.96 -7.19
C ILE A 427 -22.72 -4.45 -7.34
N ASN A 428 -22.80 -3.71 -6.22
CA ASN A 428 -22.93 -2.25 -6.25
C ASN A 428 -21.77 -1.56 -6.97
N ARG A 429 -20.55 -2.10 -6.87
CA ARG A 429 -19.37 -1.56 -7.53
C ARG A 429 -19.36 -1.82 -9.04
N ILE A 430 -19.62 -3.06 -9.46
CA ILE A 430 -19.58 -3.44 -10.87
C ILE A 430 -20.79 -2.90 -11.66
N LEU A 431 -21.93 -2.70 -11.00
CA LEU A 431 -23.13 -2.07 -11.58
C LEU A 431 -23.25 -0.57 -11.27
N SER A 432 -22.18 0.07 -10.81
CA SER A 432 -22.21 1.51 -10.59
C SER A 432 -22.40 2.26 -11.92
N THR A 433 -23.07 3.40 -11.88
CA THR A 433 -23.25 4.27 -13.07
C THR A 433 -21.91 4.59 -13.73
N SER A 434 -20.86 4.83 -12.92
CA SER A 434 -19.49 5.08 -13.39
C SER A 434 -18.97 3.90 -14.21
N THR A 435 -19.01 2.68 -13.65
CA THR A 435 -18.56 1.46 -14.35
C THR A 435 -19.32 1.24 -15.65
N LEU A 436 -20.65 1.32 -15.62
CA LEU A 436 -21.48 1.10 -16.81
C LEU A 436 -21.19 2.14 -17.91
N THR A 437 -21.00 3.41 -17.53
CA THR A 437 -20.66 4.49 -18.46
C THR A 437 -19.29 4.28 -19.10
N LYS A 438 -18.32 3.81 -18.32
CA LYS A 438 -16.98 3.47 -18.83
C LYS A 438 -17.02 2.32 -19.84
N LEU A 439 -17.86 1.29 -19.62
CA LEU A 439 -18.03 0.20 -20.59
C LEU A 439 -18.69 0.66 -21.89
N ILE A 440 -19.71 1.52 -21.81
CA ILE A 440 -20.34 2.14 -23.00
C ILE A 440 -19.31 2.97 -23.78
N SER A 441 -18.52 3.78 -23.06
CA SER A 441 -17.46 4.59 -23.66
C SER A 441 -16.38 3.74 -24.30
N ALA A 442 -16.00 2.62 -23.68
CA ALA A 442 -15.05 1.67 -24.23
C ALA A 442 -15.58 1.02 -25.52
N GLU A 443 -16.86 0.62 -25.58
CA GLU A 443 -17.46 0.09 -26.81
C GLU A 443 -17.48 1.14 -27.94
N ALA A 444 -17.75 2.41 -27.62
CA ALA A 444 -17.73 3.48 -28.61
C ALA A 444 -16.33 3.74 -29.20
N LEU A 445 -15.28 3.57 -28.41
CA LEU A 445 -13.89 3.88 -28.79
C LEU A 445 -13.15 2.65 -29.37
N ASP A 446 -13.26 1.51 -28.71
CA ASP A 446 -12.50 0.29 -29.01
C ASP A 446 -13.34 -0.75 -29.79
N GLY A 447 -14.62 -0.49 -30.00
CA GLY A 447 -15.51 -1.30 -30.84
C GLY A 447 -15.63 -2.75 -30.38
N ALA A 448 -15.43 -3.68 -31.32
CA ALA A 448 -15.51 -5.12 -31.06
C ALA A 448 -14.43 -5.66 -30.11
N SER A 449 -13.36 -4.91 -29.87
CA SER A 449 -12.27 -5.32 -28.97
C SER A 449 -12.54 -4.97 -27.49
N ALA A 450 -13.54 -4.13 -27.24
CA ALA A 450 -13.98 -3.77 -25.89
C ALA A 450 -14.67 -4.93 -25.17
N TYR A 451 -14.56 -4.95 -23.85
CA TYR A 451 -15.52 -5.66 -23.01
C TYR A 451 -16.75 -4.79 -22.85
N LYS A 452 -17.87 -5.26 -23.35
CA LYS A 452 -19.07 -4.44 -23.52
C LYS A 452 -19.94 -4.48 -22.28
N ILE A 453 -20.81 -3.49 -22.15
CA ILE A 453 -21.87 -3.53 -21.14
C ILE A 453 -22.77 -4.77 -21.32
N THR A 454 -23.00 -5.21 -22.57
CA THR A 454 -23.74 -6.44 -22.87
C THR A 454 -23.01 -7.70 -22.46
N ASP A 455 -21.67 -7.74 -22.57
CA ASP A 455 -20.84 -8.85 -22.06
C ASP A 455 -20.97 -8.92 -20.53
N LEU A 456 -20.87 -7.78 -19.83
CA LEU A 456 -21.04 -7.71 -18.38
C LEU A 456 -22.38 -8.30 -17.92
N PHE A 457 -23.49 -7.88 -18.53
CA PHE A 457 -24.80 -8.40 -18.15
C PHE A 457 -24.98 -9.87 -18.54
N ALA A 458 -24.40 -10.33 -19.66
CA ALA A 458 -24.43 -11.73 -20.03
C ALA A 458 -23.69 -12.61 -19.00
N ASP A 459 -22.49 -12.19 -18.59
CA ASP A 459 -21.67 -12.89 -17.60
C ASP A 459 -22.31 -12.87 -16.21
N LEU A 460 -22.85 -11.72 -15.77
CA LEU A 460 -23.57 -11.60 -14.50
C LEU A 460 -24.83 -12.46 -14.46
N ASN A 461 -25.68 -12.39 -15.48
CA ASN A 461 -26.88 -13.21 -15.56
C ASN A 461 -26.52 -14.70 -15.61
N GLY A 462 -25.46 -15.07 -16.32
CA GLY A 462 -24.93 -16.43 -16.36
C GLY A 462 -24.48 -16.95 -14.99
N SER A 463 -23.85 -16.08 -14.19
CA SER A 463 -23.31 -16.40 -12.86
C SER A 463 -24.40 -16.45 -11.77
N ILE A 464 -25.28 -15.46 -11.74
CA ILE A 464 -26.26 -15.24 -10.67
C ILE A 464 -27.50 -16.13 -10.83
N PHE A 465 -27.92 -16.41 -12.06
CA PHE A 465 -29.08 -17.24 -12.39
C PHE A 465 -28.70 -18.60 -13.01
N SER A 466 -27.49 -19.09 -12.72
CA SER A 466 -26.96 -20.35 -13.26
C SER A 466 -27.92 -21.54 -13.09
N GLU A 467 -28.65 -21.57 -11.97
CA GLU A 467 -29.59 -22.62 -11.59
C GLU A 467 -30.82 -22.67 -12.48
N LEU A 468 -31.26 -21.53 -13.03
CA LEU A 468 -32.42 -21.46 -13.92
C LEU A 468 -32.14 -22.18 -15.25
N LYS A 469 -30.90 -22.07 -15.75
CA LYS A 469 -30.48 -22.76 -16.98
C LYS A 469 -30.38 -24.27 -16.77
N ALA A 470 -29.96 -24.70 -15.58
CA ALA A 470 -29.73 -26.10 -15.24
C ALA A 470 -30.92 -26.79 -14.53
N ASN A 471 -32.04 -26.08 -14.36
CA ASN A 471 -33.23 -26.50 -13.60
C ASN A 471 -32.88 -27.09 -12.22
N GLN A 472 -31.94 -26.45 -11.52
CA GLN A 472 -31.47 -26.90 -10.20
C GLN A 472 -32.23 -26.20 -9.07
N PRO A 473 -32.36 -26.84 -7.89
CA PRO A 473 -32.85 -26.17 -6.69
C PRO A 473 -31.99 -24.95 -6.36
N ILE A 474 -32.64 -23.82 -6.05
CA ILE A 474 -31.97 -22.58 -5.64
C ILE A 474 -32.02 -22.50 -4.13
N ASP A 475 -30.85 -22.54 -3.45
CA ASP A 475 -30.78 -22.42 -1.99
C ASP A 475 -31.02 -20.98 -1.50
N VAL A 476 -31.08 -20.79 -0.17
CA VAL A 476 -31.38 -19.46 0.43
C VAL A 476 -30.31 -18.41 0.15
N TYR A 477 -29.03 -18.79 0.11
CA TYR A 477 -27.92 -17.86 -0.18
C TYR A 477 -27.99 -17.38 -1.62
N ARG A 478 -28.27 -18.31 -2.54
CA ARG A 478 -28.42 -18.03 -3.96
C ARG A 478 -29.67 -17.19 -4.23
N ARG A 479 -30.80 -17.47 -3.59
CA ARG A 479 -31.99 -16.60 -3.66
C ARG A 479 -31.71 -15.19 -3.13
N ASN A 480 -30.93 -15.05 -2.05
CA ASN A 480 -30.55 -13.73 -1.54
C ASN A 480 -29.64 -12.98 -2.51
N LEU A 481 -28.66 -13.65 -3.14
CA LEU A 481 -27.84 -13.06 -4.20
C LEU A 481 -28.69 -12.56 -5.38
N GLN A 482 -29.64 -13.38 -5.83
CA GLN A 482 -30.57 -13.03 -6.92
C GLN A 482 -31.44 -11.83 -6.55
N LYS A 483 -31.97 -11.79 -5.32
CA LYS A 483 -32.70 -10.64 -4.78
C LYS A 483 -31.84 -9.37 -4.81
N LEU A 484 -30.63 -9.43 -4.26
CA LEU A 484 -29.69 -8.29 -4.22
C LEU A 484 -29.35 -7.76 -5.63
N TYR A 485 -29.21 -8.66 -6.60
CA TYR A 485 -28.96 -8.27 -7.98
C TYR A 485 -30.17 -7.58 -8.62
N VAL A 486 -31.37 -8.14 -8.46
CA VAL A 486 -32.61 -7.54 -8.98
C VAL A 486 -32.91 -6.20 -8.32
N ASP A 487 -32.67 -6.06 -7.01
CA ASP A 487 -32.84 -4.80 -6.27
C ASP A 487 -31.91 -3.69 -6.78
N LYS A 488 -30.79 -4.05 -7.43
CA LYS A 488 -29.78 -3.10 -7.93
C LYS A 488 -30.00 -2.68 -9.38
N LEU A 489 -30.64 -3.51 -10.20
CA LEU A 489 -31.00 -3.16 -11.58
C LEU A 489 -32.05 -2.06 -11.60
#